data_AF-A0A7R9YAC7-F1
#
_entry.id   AF-A0A7R9YAC7-F1
#
_cell.length_a   1.000
_cell.length_b   1.000
_cell.length_c   1.000
_cell.angle_alpha   90.00
_cell.angle_beta   90.00
_cell.angle_gamma   90.00
#
_symmetry.space_group_name_H-M   'P 1'
#
loop_
_entity.id
_entity.type
_entity.pdbx_description
1 polymer ?
#
loop_
_entity_poly.entity_id
_entity_poly.type
_entity_poly.pdbx_seq_one_letter_code
_entity_poly.pdbx_strand_id
1 'polypeptide(L)'
;VDRARASLPRSSVRSQCCTILSVWLLASPVCTGRIEAAAAASYWVAAQERMASIVLHMARAIRELGLRGAITKMYSQGEIKFGTLVGVDKMGNRYYENTEYTFGQHRWVEYKDIHNYDASMIPPEWHGWIHHTYDEPPTVATTLPEFQKTAENVHTPYDHHVG
;
A
#
# COMPACT_ATOMS: atom_id res chain seq x y z
N VAL A 1 -1.70 -13.10 -82.06
CA VAL A 1 -0.47 -12.48 -81.51
C VAL A 1 -0.70 -12.28 -80.03
N ASP A 2 0.03 -13.05 -79.24
CA ASP A 2 -0.09 -13.19 -77.79
C ASP A 2 0.07 -11.88 -77.00
N ARG A 3 -0.66 -11.77 -75.88
CA ARG A 3 -0.02 -11.79 -74.54
C ARG A 3 -1.03 -11.80 -73.41
N ALA A 4 -0.87 -12.80 -72.55
CA ALA A 4 -1.48 -12.94 -71.24
C ALA A 4 -0.91 -11.93 -70.21
N ARG A 5 -1.73 -11.59 -69.19
CA ARG A 5 -1.40 -11.59 -67.74
C ARG A 5 -2.60 -10.99 -66.97
N ALA A 6 -3.35 -11.77 -66.22
CA ALA A 6 -3.06 -12.40 -64.92
C ALA A 6 -3.65 -11.56 -63.76
N SER A 7 -4.43 -12.28 -62.96
CA SER A 7 -5.29 -11.89 -61.85
C SER A 7 -4.59 -11.25 -60.64
N LEU A 8 -5.33 -10.39 -59.94
CA LEU A 8 -5.04 -9.87 -58.59
C LEU A 8 -4.87 -11.01 -57.56
N PRO A 9 -4.13 -10.76 -56.47
CA PRO A 9 -4.72 -11.08 -55.18
C PRO A 9 -4.51 -10.02 -54.08
N ARG A 10 -5.57 -9.88 -53.27
CA ARG A 10 -5.58 -9.28 -51.93
C ARG A 10 -4.59 -10.02 -51.01
N SER A 11 -3.71 -9.29 -50.32
CA SER A 11 -3.06 -9.73 -49.07
C SER A 11 -2.92 -8.50 -48.17
N SER A 12 -3.72 -8.41 -47.11
CA SER A 12 -3.49 -8.99 -45.78
C SER A 12 -2.63 -8.08 -44.91
N VAL A 13 -3.35 -7.33 -44.06
CA VAL A 13 -2.88 -6.54 -42.91
C VAL A 13 -2.18 -7.48 -41.93
N ARG A 14 -0.87 -7.72 -42.10
CA ARG A 14 -0.07 -8.49 -41.13
C ARG A 14 1.43 -8.22 -41.16
N SER A 15 1.85 -7.02 -41.58
CA SER A 15 3.27 -6.70 -41.79
C SER A 15 3.73 -5.43 -41.07
N GLN A 16 3.29 -5.19 -39.82
CA GLN A 16 3.84 -4.11 -38.99
C GLN A 16 4.21 -4.51 -37.55
N CYS A 17 4.16 -5.79 -37.17
CA CYS A 17 4.48 -6.22 -35.80
C CYS A 17 5.82 -6.97 -35.63
N CYS A 18 6.64 -7.17 -36.66
CA CYS A 18 7.85 -8.02 -36.57
C CYS A 18 9.20 -7.28 -36.56
N THR A 19 9.26 -5.96 -36.44
CA THR A 19 10.53 -5.20 -36.50
C THR A 19 11.00 -4.55 -35.19
N ILE A 20 10.40 -4.88 -34.04
CA ILE A 20 10.87 -4.41 -32.72
C ILE A 20 11.42 -5.58 -31.86
N LEU A 21 11.62 -6.76 -32.46
CA LEU A 21 12.17 -7.95 -31.78
C LEU A 21 13.60 -8.31 -32.22
N SER A 22 14.33 -7.38 -32.82
CA SER A 22 15.67 -7.62 -33.39
C SER A 22 16.83 -6.85 -32.73
N VAL A 23 16.61 -6.17 -31.61
CA VAL A 23 17.69 -5.45 -30.88
C VAL A 23 18.01 -6.04 -29.50
N TRP A 24 17.24 -7.02 -29.02
CA TRP A 24 17.50 -7.69 -27.74
C TRP A 24 18.39 -8.96 -27.81
N LEU A 25 19.00 -9.26 -28.97
CA LEU A 25 19.76 -10.50 -29.20
C LEU A 25 21.28 -10.33 -29.34
N LEU A 26 21.84 -9.17 -28.98
CA LEU A 26 23.29 -8.92 -29.06
C LEU A 26 23.92 -8.44 -27.74
N ALA A 27 23.32 -8.75 -26.60
CA ALA A 27 23.95 -8.64 -25.29
C ALA A 27 23.52 -9.78 -24.38
N SER A 28 23.80 -11.01 -24.80
CA SER A 28 23.72 -12.18 -23.91
C SER A 28 25.15 -12.66 -23.62
N PRO A 29 25.58 -12.71 -22.35
CA PRO A 29 26.85 -13.32 -21.99
C PRO A 29 26.81 -14.80 -22.33
N VAL A 30 27.87 -15.23 -23.00
CA VAL A 30 28.21 -16.62 -23.28
C VAL A 30 28.42 -17.36 -21.96
N CYS A 31 27.74 -18.51 -21.80
CA CYS A 31 27.96 -19.55 -20.80
C CYS A 31 27.59 -19.25 -19.33
N THR A 32 26.38 -19.66 -18.91
CA THR A 32 26.14 -20.70 -17.86
C THR A 32 24.63 -20.97 -17.68
N GLY A 33 24.25 -22.25 -17.50
CA GLY A 33 23.02 -22.67 -16.79
C GLY A 33 21.65 -22.43 -17.44
N ARG A 34 21.07 -23.46 -18.07
CA ARG A 34 19.64 -23.54 -18.46
C ARG A 34 18.64 -23.37 -17.28
N ILE A 35 19.13 -23.40 -16.04
CA ILE A 35 18.37 -23.24 -14.79
C ILE A 35 18.26 -21.75 -14.40
N GLU A 36 19.21 -20.89 -14.78
CA GLU A 36 19.21 -19.46 -14.42
C GLU A 36 18.21 -18.64 -15.24
N ALA A 37 17.98 -18.98 -16.51
CA ALA A 37 17.03 -18.27 -17.36
C ALA A 37 15.57 -18.42 -16.88
N ALA A 38 15.20 -19.59 -16.36
CA ALA A 38 13.87 -19.83 -15.79
C ALA A 38 13.67 -19.08 -14.46
N ALA A 39 14.72 -19.01 -13.62
CA ALA A 39 14.71 -18.20 -12.41
C ALA A 39 14.63 -16.70 -12.74
N ALA A 40 15.42 -16.21 -13.69
CA ALA A 40 15.36 -14.82 -14.13
C ALA A 40 13.97 -14.45 -14.67
N ALA A 41 13.36 -15.30 -15.51
CA ALA A 41 12.01 -15.07 -16.02
C ALA A 41 10.94 -15.06 -14.92
N SER A 42 11.02 -15.93 -13.91
CA SER A 42 10.09 -15.91 -12.78
C SER A 42 10.29 -14.68 -11.90
N TYR A 43 11.52 -14.19 -11.73
CA TYR A 43 11.79 -12.90 -11.07
C TYR A 43 11.20 -11.72 -11.83
N TRP A 44 11.32 -11.68 -13.18
CA TRP A 44 10.74 -10.61 -14.00
C TRP A 44 9.20 -10.63 -13.97
N VAL A 45 8.57 -11.81 -14.04
CA VAL A 45 7.10 -11.94 -13.92
C VAL A 45 6.62 -11.55 -12.52
N ALA A 46 7.28 -12.03 -11.47
CA ALA A 46 6.94 -11.66 -10.08
C ALA A 46 7.17 -10.16 -9.78
N ALA A 47 8.22 -9.57 -10.35
CA ALA A 47 8.45 -8.12 -10.26
C ALA A 47 7.35 -7.33 -10.98
N GLN A 48 6.91 -7.79 -12.16
CA GLN A 48 5.84 -7.15 -12.92
C GLN A 48 4.48 -7.23 -12.22
N GLU A 49 4.16 -8.34 -11.56
CA GLU A 49 2.93 -8.51 -10.78
C GLU A 49 2.89 -7.58 -9.55
N ARG A 50 4.00 -7.43 -8.84
CA ARG A 50 4.09 -6.49 -7.70
C ARG A 50 3.91 -5.04 -8.14
N MET A 51 4.52 -4.66 -9.25
CA MET A 51 4.37 -3.31 -9.80
C MET A 51 2.93 -3.03 -10.27
N ALA A 52 2.25 -4.02 -10.85
CA ALA A 52 0.85 -3.86 -11.28
C ALA A 52 -0.08 -3.51 -10.11
N SER A 53 0.10 -4.15 -8.95
CA SER A 53 -0.67 -3.82 -7.74
C SER A 53 -0.46 -2.36 -7.29
N ILE A 54 0.78 -1.88 -7.29
CA ILE A 54 1.12 -0.50 -6.88
C ILE A 54 0.49 0.52 -7.84
N VAL A 55 0.58 0.27 -9.15
CA VAL A 55 0.00 1.17 -10.16
C VAL A 55 -1.53 1.24 -10.03
N LEU A 56 -2.20 0.10 -9.78
CA LEU A 56 -3.65 0.06 -9.58
C LEU A 56 -4.07 0.79 -8.29
N HIS A 57 -3.33 0.62 -7.19
CA HIS A 57 -3.57 1.36 -5.95
C HIS A 57 -3.41 2.86 -6.16
N MET A 58 -2.36 3.29 -6.86
CA MET A 58 -2.13 4.70 -7.17
C MET A 58 -3.21 5.29 -8.08
N ALA A 59 -3.64 4.56 -9.11
CA ALA A 59 -4.72 5.00 -10.00
C ALA A 59 -6.05 5.13 -9.25
N ARG A 60 -6.36 4.19 -8.35
CA ARG A 60 -7.53 4.27 -7.46
C ARG A 60 -7.43 5.48 -6.53
N ALA A 61 -6.26 5.73 -5.96
CA ALA A 61 -6.01 6.85 -5.05
C ALA A 61 -6.27 8.20 -5.72
N ILE A 62 -5.76 8.36 -6.94
CA ILE A 62 -5.94 9.58 -7.73
C ILE A 62 -7.43 9.78 -8.07
N ARG A 63 -8.18 8.70 -8.30
CA ARG A 63 -9.61 8.75 -8.59
C ARG A 63 -10.45 9.14 -7.37
N GLU A 64 -10.14 8.62 -6.19
CA GLU A 64 -10.94 8.83 -4.97
C GLU A 64 -10.55 10.12 -4.22
N LEU A 65 -9.24 10.39 -4.07
CA LEU A 65 -8.72 11.48 -3.24
C LEU A 65 -8.17 12.66 -4.07
N GLY A 66 -8.04 12.48 -5.39
CA GLY A 66 -7.36 13.42 -6.27
C GLY A 66 -5.83 13.33 -6.17
N LEU A 67 -5.14 14.02 -7.07
CA LEU A 67 -3.67 14.00 -7.16
C LEU A 67 -3.00 14.53 -5.88
N ARG A 68 -3.52 15.63 -5.32
CA ARG A 68 -3.00 16.20 -4.07
C ARG A 68 -3.16 15.25 -2.89
N GLY A 69 -4.34 14.65 -2.75
CA GLY A 69 -4.61 13.68 -1.68
C GLY A 69 -3.72 12.45 -1.78
N ALA A 70 -3.55 11.89 -2.99
CA ALA A 70 -2.67 10.74 -3.22
C ALA A 70 -1.21 11.05 -2.87
N ILE A 71 -0.68 12.22 -3.26
CA ILE A 71 0.70 12.63 -2.93
C ILE A 71 0.87 12.83 -1.42
N THR A 72 -0.10 13.47 -0.75
CA THR A 72 -0.05 13.67 0.70
C THR A 72 -0.04 12.35 1.47
N LYS A 73 -0.88 11.38 1.06
CA LYS A 73 -0.88 10.02 1.65
C LYS A 73 0.45 9.33 1.43
N MET A 74 0.97 9.40 0.21
CA MET A 74 2.26 8.80 -0.15
C MET A 74 3.42 9.40 0.65
N TYR A 75 3.43 10.71 0.89
CA TYR A 75 4.48 11.37 1.67
C TYR A 75 4.39 11.07 3.18
N SER A 76 3.18 11.02 3.72
CA SER A 76 2.98 10.80 5.17
C SER A 76 3.15 9.34 5.59
N GLN A 77 2.58 8.40 4.84
CA GLN A 77 2.49 6.99 5.22
C GLN A 77 3.46 6.09 4.44
N GLY A 78 4.06 6.58 3.35
CA GLY A 78 4.94 5.79 2.45
C GLY A 78 4.20 4.81 1.54
N GLU A 79 2.99 4.38 1.92
CA GLU A 79 2.10 3.53 1.13
C GLU A 79 0.68 4.08 1.10
N ILE A 80 -0.08 3.75 0.05
CA ILE A 80 -1.47 4.16 -0.08
C ILE A 80 -2.37 3.01 0.35
N LYS A 81 -2.99 3.18 1.52
CA LYS A 81 -3.96 2.25 2.09
C LYS A 81 -5.38 2.80 1.99
N PHE A 82 -6.34 1.90 1.79
CA PHE A 82 -7.76 2.22 1.74
C PHE A 82 -8.50 1.44 2.82
N GLY A 83 -9.35 2.11 3.58
CA GLY A 83 -10.14 1.47 4.64
C GLY A 83 -11.29 2.32 5.13
N THR A 84 -12.08 1.72 6.01
CA THR A 84 -13.23 2.36 6.62
C THR A 84 -12.77 3.21 7.80
N LEU A 85 -13.27 4.44 7.91
CA LEU A 85 -13.00 5.31 9.04
C LEU A 85 -13.77 4.81 10.27
N VAL A 86 -13.05 4.40 11.31
CA VAL A 86 -13.62 3.89 12.57
C VAL A 86 -13.95 5.04 13.53
N GLY A 87 -13.08 6.05 13.58
CA GLY A 87 -13.26 7.19 14.46
C GLY A 87 -12.16 8.24 14.34
N VAL A 88 -12.38 9.35 15.03
CA VAL A 88 -11.45 10.48 15.12
C VAL A 88 -11.25 10.78 16.59
N ASP A 89 -9.99 10.95 17.02
CA ASP A 89 -9.71 11.36 18.40
C ASP A 89 -9.90 12.88 18.62
N LYS A 90 -9.64 13.30 19.85
CA LYS A 90 -9.68 14.72 20.25
C LYS A 90 -8.57 15.57 19.62
N MET A 91 -7.44 14.96 19.25
CA MET A 91 -6.30 15.61 18.61
C MET A 91 -6.48 15.77 17.08
N GLY A 92 -7.48 15.09 16.51
CA GLY A 92 -7.78 15.06 15.09
C GLY A 92 -7.08 13.93 14.32
N ASN A 93 -6.50 12.95 15.01
CA ASN A 93 -5.99 11.73 14.39
C ASN A 93 -7.16 10.84 13.95
N ARG A 94 -7.04 10.26 12.76
CA ARG A 94 -8.10 9.42 12.16
C ARG A 94 -7.67 7.96 12.17
N TYR A 95 -8.57 7.09 12.60
CA TYR A 95 -8.32 5.65 12.72
C TYR A 95 -9.08 4.88 11.67
N TYR A 96 -8.39 3.99 10.97
CA TYR A 96 -8.94 3.22 9.85
C TYR A 96 -8.78 1.72 10.08
N GLU A 97 -9.74 0.96 9.55
CA GLU A 97 -9.73 -0.50 9.55
C GLU A 97 -10.11 -1.06 8.18
N ASN A 98 -9.40 -2.11 7.75
CA ASN A 98 -9.75 -2.92 6.60
C ASN A 98 -9.27 -4.38 6.74
N THR A 99 -10.24 -5.29 6.88
CA THR A 99 -10.03 -6.75 7.05
C THR A 99 -9.44 -7.45 5.82
N GLU A 100 -9.41 -6.80 4.65
CA GLU A 100 -8.80 -7.35 3.44
C GLU A 100 -7.26 -7.41 3.55
N TYR A 101 -6.65 -6.55 4.36
CA TYR A 101 -5.21 -6.56 4.59
C TYR A 101 -4.78 -7.67 5.54
N THR A 102 -3.51 -8.06 5.44
CA THR A 102 -2.91 -9.06 6.31
C THR A 102 -2.97 -8.65 7.79
N PHE A 103 -3.04 -9.65 8.68
CA PHE A 103 -3.00 -9.44 10.13
C PHE A 103 -1.81 -8.55 10.52
N GLY A 104 -2.05 -7.56 11.40
CA GLY A 104 -1.08 -6.53 11.78
C GLY A 104 -1.08 -5.28 10.89
N GLN A 105 -1.57 -5.34 9.64
CA GLN A 105 -1.63 -4.17 8.73
C GLN A 105 -3.05 -3.62 8.49
N HIS A 106 -4.06 -4.36 8.94
CA HIS A 106 -5.48 -4.01 8.75
C HIS A 106 -5.94 -2.79 9.55
N ARG A 107 -5.23 -2.38 10.60
CA ARG A 107 -5.51 -1.17 11.38
C ARG A 107 -4.35 -0.18 11.21
N TRP A 108 -4.65 1.08 11.00
CA TRP A 108 -3.65 2.14 10.96
C TRP A 108 -4.23 3.47 11.42
N VAL A 109 -3.32 4.38 11.78
CA VAL A 109 -3.64 5.76 12.16
C VAL A 109 -3.14 6.73 11.10
N GLU A 110 -3.92 7.78 10.86
CA GLU A 110 -3.51 8.95 10.13
C GLU A 110 -3.44 10.13 11.08
N TYR A 111 -2.21 10.57 11.33
CA TYR A 111 -1.99 11.77 12.11
C TYR A 111 -2.52 13.00 11.38
N LYS A 112 -2.99 13.97 12.17
CA LYS A 112 -3.38 15.28 11.65
C LYS A 112 -2.19 16.03 11.06
N ASP A 113 -1.06 15.97 11.76
CA ASP A 113 0.17 16.67 11.40
C ASP A 113 1.12 15.75 10.63
N ILE A 114 1.50 16.17 9.42
CA ILE A 114 2.30 15.35 8.51
C ILE A 114 3.80 15.47 8.80
N HIS A 115 4.25 16.62 9.29
CA HIS A 115 5.68 16.93 9.44
C HIS A 115 6.25 16.59 10.82
N ASN A 116 5.41 16.53 11.85
CA ASN A 116 5.83 16.29 13.23
C ASN A 116 4.82 15.35 13.92
N TYR A 117 4.78 14.11 13.48
CA TYR A 117 4.00 13.06 14.13
C TYR A 117 4.90 12.25 15.05
N ASP A 118 4.37 11.86 16.21
CA ASP A 118 5.03 10.95 17.14
C ASP A 118 4.04 9.85 17.55
N ALA A 119 4.55 8.64 17.77
CA ALA A 119 3.75 7.49 18.19
C ALA A 119 3.12 7.71 19.57
N SER A 120 3.74 8.55 20.42
CA SER A 120 3.23 8.92 21.74
C SER A 120 1.96 9.79 21.70
N MET A 121 1.62 10.38 20.53
CA MET A 121 0.45 11.24 20.37
C MET A 121 -0.87 10.46 20.30
N ILE A 122 -0.82 9.12 20.29
CA ILE A 122 -2.01 8.28 20.33
C ILE A 122 -2.55 8.28 21.77
N PRO A 123 -3.79 8.72 22.01
CA PRO A 123 -4.38 8.67 23.34
C PRO A 123 -4.54 7.22 23.82
N PRO A 124 -4.54 6.98 25.14
CA PRO A 124 -4.52 5.63 25.69
C PRO A 124 -5.79 4.82 25.40
N GLU A 125 -6.90 5.48 25.07
CA GLU A 125 -8.15 4.84 24.63
C GLU A 125 -7.98 4.15 23.26
N TRP A 126 -7.23 4.77 22.34
CA TRP A 126 -6.98 4.24 21.00
C TRP A 126 -5.72 3.35 20.94
N HIS A 127 -4.80 3.51 21.92
CA HIS A 127 -3.57 2.74 22.00
C HIS A 127 -3.83 1.22 22.16
N GLY A 128 -4.81 0.82 22.99
CA GLY A 128 -5.15 -0.60 23.13
C GLY A 128 -5.69 -1.21 21.82
N TRP A 129 -6.52 -0.46 21.10
CA TRP A 129 -7.15 -0.93 19.86
C TRP A 129 -6.15 -1.06 18.70
N ILE A 130 -5.23 -0.11 18.55
CA ILE A 130 -4.22 -0.14 17.47
C ILE A 130 -3.20 -1.27 17.67
N HIS A 131 -2.92 -1.63 18.92
CA HIS A 131 -2.01 -2.72 19.30
C HIS A 131 -2.72 -4.07 19.51
N HIS A 132 -3.95 -4.23 19.01
CA HIS A 132 -4.71 -5.49 19.11
C HIS A 132 -4.91 -6.01 20.53
N THR A 133 -4.87 -5.12 21.54
CA THR A 133 -5.18 -5.49 22.93
C THR A 133 -6.68 -5.67 23.12
N TYR A 134 -7.48 -4.86 22.42
CA TYR A 134 -8.94 -4.93 22.41
C TYR A 134 -9.47 -4.95 20.97
N ASP A 135 -10.55 -5.68 20.75
CA ASP A 135 -11.22 -5.75 19.45
C ASP A 135 -12.16 -4.55 19.21
N GLU A 136 -12.81 -4.09 20.27
CA GLU A 136 -13.76 -2.98 20.20
C GLU A 136 -13.02 -1.62 20.19
N PRO A 137 -13.35 -0.71 19.25
CA PRO A 137 -12.82 0.64 19.29
C PRO A 137 -13.46 1.45 20.43
N PRO A 138 -12.80 2.50 20.92
CA PRO A 138 -13.32 3.34 22.01
C PRO A 138 -14.62 4.07 21.65
N THR A 139 -14.96 4.18 20.35
CA THR A 139 -16.27 4.69 19.89
C THR A 139 -17.44 3.80 20.35
N VAL A 140 -17.21 2.50 20.50
CA VAL A 140 -18.22 1.50 20.90
C VAL A 140 -18.11 1.17 22.39
N ALA A 141 -16.88 1.08 22.90
CA ALA A 141 -16.63 0.76 24.30
C ALA A 141 -17.13 1.91 25.21
N THR A 142 -18.24 1.70 25.91
CA THR A 142 -18.85 2.70 26.81
C THR A 142 -18.00 2.94 28.08
N THR A 143 -17.05 2.05 28.38
CA THR A 143 -16.20 2.13 29.57
C THR A 143 -14.73 2.16 29.21
N LEU A 144 -14.02 3.18 29.72
CA LEU A 144 -12.56 3.22 29.66
C LEU A 144 -11.97 1.96 30.29
N PRO A 145 -10.90 1.40 29.70
CA PRO A 145 -10.29 0.18 30.18
C PRO A 145 -9.76 0.38 31.62
N GLU A 146 -9.92 -0.65 32.45
CA GLU A 146 -9.69 -0.61 33.89
C GLU A 146 -8.28 -0.12 34.28
N PHE A 147 -7.28 -0.34 33.42
CA PHE A 147 -5.91 0.13 33.65
C PHE A 147 -5.78 1.65 33.73
N GLN A 148 -6.62 2.40 33.00
CA GLN A 148 -6.61 3.87 33.07
C GLN A 148 -7.16 4.36 34.41
N LYS A 149 -8.21 3.70 34.91
CA LYS A 149 -8.81 4.01 36.21
C LYS A 149 -7.83 3.73 37.35
N THR A 150 -7.00 2.70 37.24
CA THR A 150 -6.01 2.40 38.26
C THR A 150 -4.87 3.41 38.27
N ALA A 151 -4.38 3.85 37.10
CA ALA A 151 -3.32 4.87 37.00
C ALA A 151 -3.69 6.19 37.70
N GLU A 152 -4.94 6.62 37.58
CA GLU A 152 -5.44 7.85 38.21
C GLU A 152 -5.57 7.71 39.74
N ASN A 153 -5.72 6.48 40.25
CA ASN A 153 -5.86 6.17 41.68
C ASN A 153 -4.54 5.68 42.32
N VAL A 154 -3.41 5.68 41.61
CA VAL A 154 -2.12 5.38 42.22
C VAL A 154 -1.63 6.60 42.98
N HIS A 155 -2.03 6.72 44.25
CA HIS A 155 -1.30 7.58 45.17
C HIS A 155 0.08 6.95 45.36
N THR A 156 1.11 7.51 44.74
CA THR A 156 2.48 7.17 45.11
C THR A 156 2.65 7.46 46.60
N PRO A 157 3.41 6.66 47.37
CA PRO A 157 3.64 6.93 48.79
C PRO A 157 4.44 8.21 49.05
N TYR A 158 4.81 8.94 48.00
CA TYR A 158 5.52 10.21 48.04
C TYR A 158 4.73 11.26 47.25
N ASP A 159 4.50 12.43 47.87
CA ASP A 159 3.73 13.56 47.33
C ASP A 159 4.49 14.41 46.30
N HIS A 160 5.79 14.18 46.14
CA HIS A 160 6.67 15.02 45.32
C HIS A 160 7.43 14.14 44.32
N HIS A 161 7.28 14.47 43.04
CA HIS A 161 8.10 13.91 41.98
C HIS A 161 9.53 14.37 42.22
N VAL A 162 10.42 13.45 42.61
CA VAL A 162 11.86 13.70 42.67
C VAL A 162 12.42 13.67 41.24
N GLY A 163 12.34 14.83 40.58
CA GLY A 163 12.91 15.08 39.26
C GLY A 163 13.27 16.55 39.13
#